data_AF-A0A7J4QTD4-F1
#
_entry.id   AF-A0A7J4QTD4-F1
#
_cell.length_a   1.000
_cell.length_b   1.000
_cell.length_c   1.000
_cell.angle_alpha   90.00
_cell.angle_beta   90.00
_cell.angle_gamma   90.00
#
_symmetry.space_group_name_H-M   'P 1'
#
loop_
_entity.id
_entity.type
_entity.pdbx_description
1 polymer ?
#
loop_
_entity_poly.entity_id
_entity_poly.type
_entity_poly.pdbx_seq_one_letter_code
_entity_poly.pdbx_strand_id
1 'polypeptide(L)'
;MDIKPQVEFDQGFFKFTTPYTWQGWAWWILIVLIMVGSLFFQPQGYIISLVMFVVLAMLSPTGLEAKLHRMRKQNPLPEDLEAQALNKGTTVEDWFYGKKSYVPTADPNGWVYTAPGPKSWVMERPYHPDPDNELLPEHPTKIGTPKPAVISSYGLFLLIFLGGVSSLAYLGMNSAKESVDQSDDSFLLLPYITMGVGVVWMILGYWAQRQQSVMMDTSTATARSVAVGSGELVGQVRPTWSGGIDVLVDNHPMRRVPGCVSYKWTYEVKIRETK
;
A
#
# COMPACT_ATOMS: atom_id res chain seq x y z
N MET A 1 -25.98 -5.61 -7.16
CA MET A 1 -25.18 -4.85 -8.13
C MET A 1 -23.74 -5.24 -7.88
N ASP A 2 -23.08 -5.87 -8.86
CA ASP A 2 -21.68 -6.25 -8.75
C ASP A 2 -20.82 -5.00 -8.51
N ILE A 3 -20.39 -4.80 -7.27
CA ILE A 3 -19.34 -3.84 -6.96
C ILE A 3 -18.05 -4.51 -7.40
N LYS A 4 -17.72 -4.41 -8.70
CA LYS A 4 -16.43 -4.84 -9.21
C LYS A 4 -15.35 -4.19 -8.35
N PRO A 5 -14.32 -4.95 -7.89
CA PRO A 5 -13.21 -4.33 -7.19
C PRO A 5 -12.64 -3.24 -8.10
N GLN A 6 -12.61 -2.01 -7.62
CA GLN A 6 -12.18 -0.85 -8.43
C GLN A 6 -10.69 -0.96 -8.84
N VAL A 7 -9.97 -1.97 -8.32
CA VAL A 7 -8.52 -2.02 -8.33
C VAL A 7 -8.02 -3.46 -8.53
N GLU A 8 -7.42 -3.68 -9.70
CA GLU A 8 -6.71 -4.92 -10.04
C GLU A 8 -5.25 -4.89 -9.56
N PHE A 9 -4.83 -5.78 -8.67
CA PHE A 9 -3.44 -5.78 -8.16
C PHE A 9 -2.45 -6.59 -9.01
N ASP A 10 -2.87 -7.07 -10.17
CA ASP A 10 -2.00 -7.66 -11.18
C ASP A 10 -1.39 -6.56 -12.07
N GLN A 11 -0.06 -6.52 -12.16
CA GLN A 11 0.67 -5.54 -12.96
C GLN A 11 1.06 -6.07 -14.35
N GLY A 12 0.79 -7.35 -14.65
CA GLY A 12 1.06 -7.98 -15.94
C GLY A 12 2.56 -8.20 -16.23
N PHE A 13 2.91 -8.31 -17.51
CA PHE A 13 4.28 -8.63 -17.93
C PHE A 13 5.26 -7.46 -17.76
N PHE A 14 4.92 -6.28 -18.28
CA PHE A 14 5.80 -5.12 -18.25
C PHE A 14 5.09 -3.89 -17.69
N LYS A 15 5.75 -3.20 -16.75
CA LYS A 15 5.26 -1.94 -16.20
C LYS A 15 6.36 -0.90 -16.09
N PHE A 16 6.29 0.11 -16.95
CA PHE A 16 7.11 1.30 -16.80
C PHE A 16 6.50 2.23 -15.75
N THR A 17 7.29 2.59 -14.74
CA THR A 17 6.87 3.47 -13.65
C THR A 17 7.84 4.63 -13.48
N THR A 18 7.25 5.81 -13.34
CA THR A 18 7.97 7.06 -13.08
C THR A 18 7.68 7.52 -11.65
N PRO A 19 8.53 8.39 -11.08
CA PRO A 19 8.26 9.01 -9.79
C PRO A 19 6.87 9.67 -9.75
N TYR A 20 6.25 9.66 -8.57
CA TYR A 20 4.93 10.26 -8.34
C TYR A 20 4.97 11.50 -7.44
N THR A 21 6.14 11.84 -6.88
CA THR A 21 6.38 13.08 -6.13
C THR A 21 7.10 14.09 -7.01
N TRP A 22 6.86 15.38 -6.75
CA TRP A 22 7.56 16.46 -7.45
C TRP A 22 9.07 16.40 -7.24
N GLN A 23 9.51 16.16 -6.00
CA GLN A 23 10.93 15.99 -5.67
C GLN A 23 11.55 14.80 -6.41
N GLY A 24 10.82 13.68 -6.53
CA GLY A 24 11.27 12.52 -7.29
C GLY A 24 11.47 12.85 -8.77
N TRP A 25 10.56 13.62 -9.37
CA TRP A 25 10.71 14.10 -10.75
C TRP A 25 11.95 14.98 -10.95
N ALA A 26 12.22 15.90 -10.02
CA ALA A 26 13.38 16.77 -10.09
C ALA A 26 14.70 15.97 -10.09
N TRP A 27 14.84 15.01 -9.17
CA TRP A 27 16.02 14.12 -9.13
C TRP A 27 16.12 13.23 -10.35
N TRP A 28 15.00 12.68 -10.83
CA TRP A 28 14.97 11.81 -11.99
C TRP A 28 15.44 12.54 -13.26
N ILE A 29 14.97 13.77 -13.49
CA ILE A 29 15.41 14.60 -14.62
C ILE A 29 16.89 14.95 -14.48
N LEU A 30 17.34 15.35 -13.28
CA LEU A 30 18.75 15.69 -13.04
C LEU A 30 19.68 14.51 -13.39
N ILE A 31 19.31 13.29 -13.00
CA ILE A 31 20.11 12.10 -13.29
C ILE A 31 20.14 11.80 -14.78
N VAL A 32 19.02 11.95 -15.49
CA VAL A 32 18.99 11.79 -16.95
C VAL A 32 19.90 12.83 -17.63
N LEU A 33 19.91 14.08 -17.15
CA LEU A 33 20.81 15.11 -17.67
C LEU A 33 22.29 14.79 -17.40
N ILE A 34 22.63 14.30 -16.19
CA ILE A 34 23.99 13.85 -15.87
C ILE A 34 24.38 12.67 -16.74
N MET A 35 23.48 11.72 -16.96
CA MET A 35 23.71 10.54 -17.78
C MET A 35 24.03 10.94 -19.22
N VAL A 36 23.22 11.79 -19.84
CA VAL A 36 23.46 12.29 -21.21
C VAL A 36 24.70 13.17 -21.26
N GLY A 37 24.89 14.07 -20.28
CA GLY A 37 26.05 14.94 -20.19
C GLY A 37 27.37 14.17 -20.05
N SER A 38 27.36 13.06 -19.32
CA SER A 38 28.53 12.21 -19.13
C SER A 38 29.02 11.59 -20.44
N LEU A 39 28.13 11.34 -21.41
CA LEU A 39 28.50 10.78 -22.72
C LEU A 39 29.42 11.70 -23.55
N PHE A 40 29.55 12.97 -23.19
CA PHE A 40 30.48 13.89 -23.85
C PHE A 40 31.92 13.80 -23.30
N PHE A 41 32.16 13.11 -22.17
CA PHE A 41 33.46 13.04 -21.49
C PHE A 41 34.06 11.63 -21.54
N GLN A 42 34.54 11.20 -22.71
CA GLN A 42 35.01 9.83 -22.93
C GLN A 42 36.47 9.60 -22.47
N PRO A 43 36.81 8.39 -21.96
CA PRO A 43 35.99 7.17 -21.83
C PRO A 43 35.24 7.03 -20.50
N GLN A 44 35.54 7.87 -19.50
CA GLN A 44 34.97 7.80 -18.15
C GLN A 44 33.44 8.02 -18.15
N GLY A 45 32.96 8.79 -19.12
CA GLY A 45 31.56 9.08 -19.36
C GLY A 45 30.66 7.86 -19.50
N TYR A 46 31.13 6.81 -20.18
CA TYR A 46 30.35 5.56 -20.32
C TYR A 46 30.10 4.89 -18.97
N ILE A 47 31.11 4.88 -18.09
CA ILE A 47 30.99 4.28 -16.76
C ILE A 47 30.00 5.07 -15.91
N ILE A 48 30.10 6.40 -15.92
CA ILE A 48 29.19 7.30 -15.19
C ILE A 48 27.76 7.08 -15.69
N SER A 49 27.54 7.06 -17.00
CA SER A 49 26.22 6.82 -17.59
C SER A 49 25.62 5.48 -17.16
N LEU A 50 26.43 4.42 -17.06
CA LEU A 50 25.96 3.11 -16.62
C LEU A 50 25.57 3.11 -15.15
N VAL A 51 26.42 3.68 -14.28
CA VAL A 51 26.11 3.77 -12.84
C VAL A 51 24.82 4.56 -12.60
N MET A 52 24.54 5.59 -13.41
CA MET A 52 23.30 6.36 -13.30
C MET A 52 22.03 5.52 -13.54
N PHE A 53 22.08 4.41 -14.29
CA PHE A 53 20.93 3.50 -14.39
C PHE A 53 20.59 2.81 -13.05
N VAL A 54 21.58 2.52 -12.21
CA VAL A 54 21.34 1.99 -10.85
C VAL A 54 20.63 3.03 -9.99
N VAL A 55 21.06 4.29 -10.08
CA VAL A 55 20.44 5.40 -9.36
C VAL A 55 19.00 5.64 -9.86
N LEU A 56 18.77 5.57 -11.17
CA LEU A 56 17.43 5.64 -11.76
C LEU A 56 16.53 4.48 -11.29
N ALA A 57 17.07 3.27 -11.15
CA ALA A 57 16.34 2.14 -10.62
C ALA A 57 15.85 2.43 -9.19
N MET A 58 16.73 2.89 -8.30
CA MET A 58 16.40 3.20 -6.90
C MET A 58 15.36 4.33 -6.75
N LEU A 59 15.38 5.32 -7.64
CA LEU A 59 14.42 6.43 -7.64
C LEU A 59 13.11 6.10 -8.36
N SER A 60 13.06 5.02 -9.14
CA SER A 60 11.85 4.60 -9.82
C SER A 60 10.98 3.77 -8.86
N PRO A 61 9.77 4.25 -8.50
CA PRO A 61 8.89 3.51 -7.60
C PRO A 61 8.35 2.26 -8.29
N THR A 62 7.95 1.25 -7.52
CA THR A 62 7.30 0.06 -8.09
C THR A 62 5.85 0.35 -8.52
N GLY A 63 5.31 -0.44 -9.46
CA GLY A 63 3.93 -0.25 -9.92
C GLY A 63 2.88 -0.41 -8.83
N LEU A 64 3.13 -1.33 -7.89
CA LEU A 64 2.29 -1.54 -6.72
C LEU A 64 2.37 -0.37 -5.74
N GLU A 65 3.58 0.13 -5.47
CA GLU A 65 3.81 1.29 -4.60
C GLU A 65 3.10 2.54 -5.14
N ALA A 66 3.25 2.83 -6.43
CA ALA A 66 2.57 3.97 -7.06
C ALA A 66 1.04 3.83 -6.98
N LYS A 67 0.51 2.61 -7.10
CA LYS A 67 -0.93 2.33 -6.97
C LYS A 67 -1.41 2.51 -5.54
N LEU A 68 -0.71 1.94 -4.57
CA LEU A 68 -0.99 2.08 -3.14
C LEU A 68 -0.94 3.55 -2.70
N HIS A 69 0.05 4.30 -3.20
CA HIS A 69 0.16 5.72 -2.92
C HIS A 69 -1.02 6.53 -3.51
N ARG A 70 -1.50 6.19 -4.72
CA ARG A 70 -2.72 6.80 -5.28
C ARG A 70 -3.95 6.48 -4.45
N MET A 71 -4.09 5.24 -3.98
CA MET A 71 -5.19 4.85 -3.09
C MET A 71 -5.15 5.64 -1.79
N ARG A 72 -3.97 5.77 -1.17
CA ARG A 72 -3.78 6.56 0.04
C ARG A 72 -4.08 8.04 -0.15
N LYS A 73 -3.93 8.59 -1.37
CA LYS A 73 -4.33 9.96 -1.69
C LYS A 73 -5.82 10.13 -1.96
N GLN A 74 -6.48 9.08 -2.47
CA GLN A 74 -7.91 9.08 -2.72
C GLN A 74 -8.71 8.90 -1.43
N ASN A 75 -8.16 8.13 -0.50
CA ASN A 75 -8.71 7.98 0.83
C ASN A 75 -8.24 9.15 1.72
N PRO A 76 -9.12 9.71 2.55
CA PRO A 76 -8.73 10.81 3.42
C PRO A 76 -7.71 10.30 4.46
N LEU A 77 -6.58 11.00 4.58
CA LEU A 77 -5.54 10.67 5.55
C LEU A 77 -6.05 10.91 6.98
N PRO A 78 -5.56 10.19 7.99
CA PRO A 78 -5.92 10.43 9.39
C PRO A 78 -5.80 11.89 9.80
N GLU A 79 -4.69 12.54 9.42
CA GLU A 79 -4.42 13.94 9.72
C GLU A 79 -5.39 14.90 8.98
N ASP A 80 -5.79 14.57 7.75
CA ASP A 80 -6.78 15.34 7.00
C ASP A 80 -8.19 15.12 7.55
N LEU A 81 -8.49 13.93 8.08
CA LEU A 81 -9.73 13.62 8.80
C LEU A 81 -9.78 14.34 10.15
N GLU A 82 -8.66 14.38 10.88
CA GLU A 82 -8.50 15.12 12.13
C GLU A 82 -8.61 16.63 11.87
N ALA A 83 -7.90 17.16 10.88
CA ALA A 83 -7.99 18.55 10.46
C ALA A 83 -9.39 18.89 9.93
N GLN A 84 -10.06 17.98 9.21
CA GLN A 84 -11.48 18.15 8.86
C GLN A 84 -12.38 18.08 10.08
N ALA A 85 -12.12 17.24 11.07
CA ALA A 85 -12.88 17.19 12.32
C ALA A 85 -12.68 18.47 13.16
N LEU A 86 -11.47 19.01 13.17
CA LEU A 86 -11.08 20.28 13.81
C LEU A 86 -11.67 21.49 13.07
N ASN A 87 -11.62 21.51 11.73
CA ASN A 87 -12.10 22.63 10.89
C ASN A 87 -13.62 22.61 10.65
N LYS A 88 -14.25 21.43 10.50
CA LYS A 88 -15.71 21.28 10.33
C LYS A 88 -16.43 21.40 11.68
N GLY A 89 -16.14 22.43 12.47
CA GLY A 89 -16.77 22.71 13.75
C GLY A 89 -18.28 23.00 13.73
N THR A 90 -19.10 22.25 12.96
CA THR A 90 -20.55 22.40 12.77
C THR A 90 -21.23 21.02 12.70
N THR A 91 -21.68 20.47 13.83
CA THR A 91 -23.11 20.30 14.18
C THR A 91 -24.08 20.04 13.05
N VAL A 92 -24.56 18.80 12.95
CA VAL A 92 -26.01 18.63 12.87
C VAL A 92 -26.53 18.88 14.28
N GLU A 93 -27.33 19.90 14.47
CA GLU A 93 -28.03 20.11 15.75
C GLU A 93 -29.07 19.03 15.89
N ASP A 94 -28.80 18.04 16.73
CA ASP A 94 -29.88 17.26 17.30
C ASP A 94 -30.56 18.18 18.32
N TRP A 95 -31.66 18.82 17.89
CA TRP A 95 -32.36 19.87 18.65
C TRP A 95 -32.71 19.45 20.08
N PHE A 96 -32.72 18.13 20.34
CA PHE A 96 -33.06 17.51 21.59
C PHE A 96 -31.88 17.31 22.56
N TYR A 97 -30.68 16.98 22.06
CA TYR A 97 -29.52 16.67 22.92
C TYR A 97 -28.44 17.75 22.93
N GLY A 98 -28.52 18.75 22.05
CA GLY A 98 -27.57 19.87 21.99
C GLY A 98 -26.11 19.45 21.77
N LYS A 99 -25.86 18.18 21.41
CA LYS A 99 -24.52 17.60 21.28
C LYS A 99 -24.10 17.56 19.83
N LYS A 100 -22.91 18.10 19.57
CA LYS A 100 -22.21 17.98 18.30
C LYS A 100 -21.48 16.62 18.30
N SER A 101 -21.89 15.63 17.52
CA SER A 101 -21.05 14.45 17.30
C SER A 101 -20.84 14.19 15.81
N TYR A 102 -19.61 14.41 15.36
CA TYR A 102 -19.11 13.87 14.12
C TYR A 102 -18.83 12.39 14.36
N VAL A 103 -19.59 11.48 13.76
CA VAL A 103 -19.12 10.11 13.58
C VAL A 103 -18.28 10.16 12.31
N PRO A 104 -16.96 9.98 12.38
CA PRO A 104 -16.15 9.85 11.18
C PRO A 104 -16.74 8.72 10.34
N THR A 105 -17.20 9.03 9.13
CA THR A 105 -17.74 7.99 8.22
C THR A 105 -16.64 7.01 7.81
N ALA A 106 -15.37 7.39 7.97
CA ALA A 106 -14.20 6.57 7.76
C ALA A 106 -13.33 6.63 9.02
N ASP A 107 -13.01 5.45 9.56
CA ASP A 107 -11.99 5.26 10.59
C ASP A 107 -10.61 5.62 10.01
N PRO A 108 -9.78 6.44 10.68
CA PRO A 108 -8.41 6.72 10.24
C PRO A 108 -7.52 5.47 10.10
N ASN A 109 -7.78 4.41 10.86
CA ASN A 109 -7.17 3.09 10.69
C ASN A 109 -8.06 2.13 9.88
N GLY A 110 -9.15 2.67 9.34
CA GLY A 110 -10.11 1.97 8.51
C GLY A 110 -9.43 1.45 7.25
N TRP A 111 -9.88 0.28 6.82
CA TRP A 111 -9.37 -0.33 5.61
C TRP A 111 -9.69 0.55 4.39
N VAL A 112 -8.98 0.32 3.28
CA VAL A 112 -9.15 1.04 2.00
C VAL A 112 -10.60 1.02 1.48
N TYR A 113 -11.43 0.10 1.99
CA TYR A 113 -12.83 -0.08 1.61
C TYR A 113 -13.78 0.38 2.72
N THR A 114 -14.88 1.04 2.34
CA THR A 114 -15.91 1.46 3.28
C THR A 114 -16.64 0.25 3.85
N ALA A 115 -16.82 0.22 5.17
CA ALA A 115 -17.60 -0.83 5.80
C ALA A 115 -19.05 -0.87 5.24
N PRO A 116 -19.62 -2.06 5.01
CA PRO A 116 -20.98 -2.22 4.48
C PRO A 116 -22.00 -1.53 5.40
N GLY A 117 -22.82 -0.62 4.87
CA GLY A 117 -23.76 0.17 5.68
C GLY A 117 -25.03 -0.60 6.08
N PRO A 118 -25.91 0.00 6.92
CA PRO A 118 -27.15 -0.63 7.40
C PRO A 118 -28.07 -1.19 6.33
N LYS A 119 -28.05 -0.60 5.12
CA LYS A 119 -28.85 -1.05 3.96
C LYS A 119 -28.44 -2.43 3.44
N SER A 120 -27.22 -2.87 3.73
CA SER A 120 -26.69 -4.17 3.32
C SER A 120 -26.80 -5.24 4.40
N TRP A 121 -27.26 -4.88 5.61
CA TRP A 121 -27.34 -5.82 6.72
C TRP A 121 -28.65 -6.63 6.66
N VAL A 122 -28.53 -7.95 6.78
CA VAL A 122 -29.69 -8.84 6.88
C VAL A 122 -30.15 -8.94 8.33
N MET A 123 -31.05 -8.03 8.70
CA MET A 123 -31.59 -7.93 10.07
C MET A 123 -32.45 -9.13 10.49
N GLU A 124 -32.96 -9.88 9.52
CA GLU A 124 -33.75 -11.10 9.74
C GLU A 124 -32.91 -12.27 10.26
N ARG A 125 -31.57 -12.22 10.10
CA ARG A 125 -30.63 -13.24 10.57
C ARG A 125 -29.23 -12.65 10.88
N PRO A 126 -29.06 -11.83 11.94
CA PRO A 126 -27.82 -11.13 12.26
C PRO A 126 -26.58 -12.01 12.47
N TYR A 127 -26.79 -13.26 12.89
CA TYR A 127 -25.72 -14.22 13.19
C TYR A 127 -25.44 -15.22 12.07
N HIS A 128 -26.24 -15.22 10.99
CA HIS A 128 -26.01 -16.12 9.88
C HIS A 128 -25.08 -15.48 8.84
N PRO A 129 -24.39 -16.30 8.03
CA PRO A 129 -23.75 -15.81 6.81
C PRO A 129 -24.76 -15.04 5.96
N ASP A 130 -24.30 -13.99 5.26
CA ASP A 130 -25.15 -13.26 4.34
C ASP A 130 -25.70 -14.24 3.26
N PRO A 131 -26.96 -14.08 2.79
CA PRO A 131 -27.65 -15.07 1.96
C PRO A 131 -26.92 -15.44 0.67
N ASP A 132 -26.21 -14.48 0.10
CA ASP A 132 -25.43 -14.65 -1.13
C ASP A 132 -24.16 -15.49 -0.90
N ASN A 133 -23.77 -15.72 0.37
CA ASN A 133 -22.54 -16.41 0.79
C ASN A 133 -21.28 -15.93 0.04
N GLU A 134 -21.36 -14.71 -0.47
CA GLU A 134 -20.30 -14.11 -1.23
C GLU A 134 -19.27 -13.52 -0.28
N LEU A 135 -18.00 -13.75 -0.60
CA LEU A 135 -16.91 -13.09 0.10
C LEU A 135 -17.08 -11.57 -0.01
N LEU A 136 -16.62 -10.85 1.01
CA LEU A 136 -16.55 -9.40 0.93
C LEU A 136 -15.74 -8.98 -0.31
N PRO A 137 -16.12 -7.92 -1.04
CA PRO A 137 -15.37 -7.44 -2.21
C PRO A 137 -13.87 -7.25 -1.92
N GLU A 138 -13.54 -6.93 -0.67
CA GLU A 138 -12.19 -6.73 -0.18
C GLU A 138 -11.41 -8.02 0.15
N HIS A 139 -12.05 -9.19 0.12
CA HIS A 139 -11.40 -10.44 0.50
C HIS A 139 -10.23 -10.76 -0.46
N PRO A 140 -9.06 -11.23 0.02
CA PRO A 140 -7.91 -11.55 -0.84
C PRO A 140 -8.23 -12.50 -2.00
N THR A 141 -9.20 -13.40 -1.83
CA THR A 141 -9.69 -14.29 -2.89
C THR A 141 -10.50 -13.57 -3.98
N LYS A 142 -11.17 -12.45 -3.68
CA LYS A 142 -11.91 -11.62 -4.65
C LYS A 142 -11.01 -10.56 -5.29
N ILE A 143 -10.16 -9.89 -4.50
CA ILE A 143 -9.18 -8.90 -4.99
C ILE A 143 -8.06 -9.56 -5.82
N GLY A 144 -7.69 -10.79 -5.46
CA GLY A 144 -6.49 -11.45 -5.96
C GLY A 144 -5.25 -11.11 -5.12
N THR A 145 -4.20 -11.91 -5.27
CA THR A 145 -2.89 -11.62 -4.68
C THR A 145 -2.20 -10.51 -5.48
N PRO A 146 -1.55 -9.52 -4.83
CA PRO A 146 -0.79 -8.51 -5.54
C PRO A 146 0.38 -9.17 -6.26
N LYS A 147 0.32 -9.17 -7.60
CA LYS A 147 1.37 -9.73 -8.44
C LYS A 147 2.24 -8.59 -8.99
N PRO A 148 3.53 -8.55 -8.64
CA PRO A 148 4.44 -7.58 -9.24
C PRO A 148 4.56 -7.85 -10.74
N ALA A 149 4.93 -6.82 -11.50
CA ALA A 149 5.22 -7.00 -12.91
C ALA A 149 6.44 -7.91 -13.09
N VAL A 150 6.43 -8.77 -14.12
CA VAL A 150 7.59 -9.63 -14.45
C VAL A 150 8.83 -8.76 -14.72
N ILE A 151 8.65 -7.64 -15.42
CA ILE A 151 9.68 -6.61 -15.62
C ILE A 151 9.09 -5.24 -15.24
N SER A 152 9.64 -4.64 -14.18
CA SER A 152 9.36 -3.25 -13.79
C SER A 152 10.42 -2.29 -14.35
N SER A 153 10.22 -0.97 -14.23
CA SER A 153 11.27 0.01 -14.54
C SER A 153 12.56 -0.26 -13.75
N TYR A 154 12.43 -0.64 -12.48
CA TYR A 154 13.55 -1.06 -11.63
C TYR A 154 14.31 -2.22 -12.27
N GLY A 155 13.61 -3.29 -12.66
CA GLY A 155 14.24 -4.43 -13.34
C GLY A 155 14.85 -4.06 -14.69
N LEU A 156 14.16 -3.23 -15.49
CA LEU A 156 14.64 -2.77 -16.80
C LEU A 156 15.96 -2.00 -16.70
N PHE A 157 16.06 -1.02 -15.79
CA PHE A 157 17.27 -0.22 -15.64
C PHE A 157 18.45 -1.05 -15.14
N LEU A 158 18.21 -2.02 -14.26
CA LEU A 158 19.26 -2.91 -13.77
C LEU A 158 19.72 -3.91 -14.84
N LEU A 159 18.81 -4.38 -15.71
CA LEU A 159 19.17 -5.19 -16.87
C LEU A 159 20.02 -4.39 -17.87
N ILE A 160 19.68 -3.13 -18.13
CA ILE A 160 20.47 -2.23 -18.99
C ILE A 160 21.86 -1.99 -18.36
N PHE A 161 21.93 -1.73 -17.07
CA PHE A 161 23.20 -1.60 -16.35
C PHE A 161 24.06 -2.86 -16.48
N LEU A 162 23.48 -4.03 -16.21
CA LEU A 162 24.19 -5.31 -16.27
C LEU A 162 24.70 -5.60 -17.69
N GLY A 163 23.85 -5.42 -18.71
CA GLY A 163 24.21 -5.59 -20.12
C GLY A 163 25.30 -4.61 -20.56
N GLY A 164 25.21 -3.34 -20.13
CA GLY A 164 26.20 -2.32 -20.45
C GLY A 164 27.56 -2.57 -19.79
N VAL A 165 27.58 -2.93 -18.50
CA VAL A 165 28.82 -3.27 -17.78
C VAL A 165 29.48 -4.52 -18.36
N SER A 166 28.69 -5.55 -18.72
CA SER A 166 29.20 -6.74 -19.37
C SER A 166 29.79 -6.44 -20.76
N SER A 167 29.13 -5.54 -21.51
CA SER A 167 29.62 -5.10 -22.82
C SER A 167 30.93 -4.31 -22.70
N LEU A 168 31.05 -3.42 -21.71
CA LEU A 168 32.30 -2.71 -21.42
C LEU A 168 33.43 -3.64 -21.01
N ALA A 169 33.16 -4.64 -20.16
CA ALA A 169 34.17 -5.62 -19.78
C ALA A 169 34.65 -6.44 -20.98
N TYR A 170 33.74 -6.83 -21.88
CA TYR A 170 34.08 -7.53 -23.12
C TYR A 170 34.94 -6.66 -24.06
N LEU A 171 34.55 -5.40 -24.29
CA LEU A 171 35.31 -4.47 -25.11
C LEU A 171 36.70 -4.19 -24.51
N GLY A 172 36.77 -3.96 -23.20
CA GLY A 172 38.03 -3.74 -22.48
C GLY A 172 38.99 -4.94 -22.60
N MET A 173 38.46 -6.17 -22.52
CA MET A 173 39.27 -7.39 -22.72
C MET A 173 39.80 -7.50 -24.16
N ASN A 174 38.99 -7.16 -25.16
CA ASN A 174 39.44 -7.21 -26.56
C ASN A 174 40.49 -6.14 -26.86
N SER A 175 40.31 -4.91 -26.37
CA SER A 175 41.31 -3.85 -26.51
C SER A 175 42.64 -4.21 -25.82
N ALA A 176 42.60 -4.86 -24.65
CA ALA A 176 43.80 -5.29 -23.93
C ALA A 176 44.56 -6.42 -24.64
N LYS A 177 43.86 -7.30 -25.39
CA LYS A 177 44.49 -8.35 -26.20
C LYS A 177 45.23 -7.80 -27.42
N GLU A 178 44.80 -6.65 -27.93
CA GLU A 178 45.40 -6.01 -29.11
C GLU A 178 46.63 -5.15 -28.74
N SER A 179 46.73 -4.66 -27.50
CA SER A 179 47.92 -3.98 -26.99
C SER A 179 49.01 -5.00 -26.65
N VAL A 180 50.12 -4.98 -27.40
CA VAL A 180 51.27 -5.89 -27.30
C VAL A 180 52.09 -5.74 -25.99
N ASP A 181 51.81 -4.73 -25.16
CA ASP A 181 52.52 -4.50 -23.90
C ASP A 181 51.87 -5.27 -22.74
N GLN A 182 52.49 -6.39 -22.39
CA GLN A 182 52.03 -7.41 -21.44
C GLN A 182 52.15 -6.98 -19.95
N SER A 183 52.19 -5.68 -19.66
CA SER A 183 52.46 -5.16 -18.30
C SER A 183 51.31 -4.42 -17.64
N ASP A 184 50.22 -4.12 -18.35
CA ASP A 184 49.08 -3.38 -17.78
C ASP A 184 47.92 -4.33 -17.45
N ASP A 185 48.13 -5.17 -16.42
CA ASP A 185 47.16 -6.11 -15.84
C ASP A 185 45.85 -5.43 -15.35
N SER A 186 45.81 -4.10 -15.31
CA SER A 186 44.64 -3.29 -14.95
C SER A 186 43.40 -3.62 -15.80
N PHE A 187 43.57 -3.97 -17.08
CA PHE A 187 42.45 -4.31 -17.96
C PHE A 187 41.87 -5.71 -17.69
N LEU A 188 42.65 -6.63 -17.11
CA LEU A 188 42.17 -7.95 -16.69
C LEU A 188 41.37 -7.89 -15.38
N LEU A 189 41.54 -6.83 -14.58
CA LEU A 189 40.79 -6.61 -13.34
C LEU A 189 39.30 -6.35 -13.59
N LEU A 190 38.94 -5.65 -14.67
CA LEU A 190 37.56 -5.24 -14.96
C LEU A 190 36.61 -6.46 -15.08
N PRO A 191 36.93 -7.48 -15.89
CA PRO A 191 36.12 -8.70 -15.97
C PRO A 191 35.95 -9.40 -14.62
N TYR A 192 37.00 -9.50 -13.80
CA TYR A 192 36.89 -10.12 -12.47
C TYR A 192 35.98 -9.34 -11.53
N ILE A 193 36.02 -8.00 -11.56
CA ILE A 193 35.09 -7.17 -10.79
C ILE A 193 33.66 -7.41 -11.25
N THR A 194 33.41 -7.42 -12.57
CA THR A 194 32.05 -7.67 -13.08
C THR A 194 31.52 -9.05 -12.71
N MET A 195 32.38 -10.08 -12.72
CA MET A 195 32.03 -11.42 -12.26
C MET A 195 31.70 -11.44 -10.77
N GLY A 196 32.52 -10.80 -9.93
CA GLY A 196 32.28 -10.71 -8.49
C GLY A 196 30.95 -10.03 -8.15
N VAL A 197 30.66 -8.89 -8.79
CA VAL A 197 29.38 -8.18 -8.63
C VAL A 197 28.21 -9.05 -9.11
N GLY A 198 28.36 -9.75 -10.23
CA GLY A 198 27.33 -10.66 -10.75
C GLY A 198 27.01 -11.81 -9.80
N VAL A 199 28.01 -12.42 -9.17
CA VAL A 199 27.82 -13.50 -8.19
C VAL A 199 27.08 -12.98 -6.94
N VAL A 200 27.50 -11.83 -6.39
CA VAL A 200 26.83 -11.21 -5.24
C VAL A 200 25.38 -10.90 -5.57
N TRP A 201 25.12 -10.34 -6.76
CA TRP A 201 23.77 -10.04 -7.21
C TRP A 201 22.91 -11.29 -7.36
N MET A 202 23.45 -12.37 -7.94
CA MET A 202 22.74 -13.65 -8.07
C MET A 202 22.33 -14.21 -6.72
N ILE A 203 23.22 -14.16 -5.72
CA ILE A 203 22.92 -14.62 -4.36
C ILE A 203 21.77 -13.80 -3.76
N LEU A 204 21.87 -12.46 -3.78
CA LEU A 204 20.81 -11.59 -3.25
C LEU A 204 19.48 -11.79 -3.98
N GLY A 205 19.52 -11.92 -5.31
CA GLY A 205 18.35 -12.18 -6.15
C GLY A 205 17.67 -13.52 -5.84
N TYR A 206 18.44 -14.57 -5.57
CA TYR A 206 17.90 -15.89 -5.19
C TYR A 206 17.08 -15.81 -3.89
N TRP A 207 17.61 -15.15 -2.86
CA TRP A 207 16.90 -14.98 -1.59
C TRP A 207 15.64 -14.12 -1.74
N ALA A 208 15.74 -13.02 -2.49
CA ALA A 208 14.59 -12.15 -2.76
C ALA A 208 13.48 -12.90 -3.53
N GLN A 209 13.83 -13.66 -4.58
CA GLN A 209 12.88 -14.44 -5.36
C GLN A 209 12.20 -15.53 -4.51
N ARG A 210 12.97 -16.20 -3.65
CA ARG A 210 12.43 -17.21 -2.73
C ARG A 210 11.40 -16.60 -1.78
N GLN A 211 11.69 -15.45 -1.20
CA GLN A 211 10.75 -14.76 -0.31
C GLN A 211 9.45 -14.40 -1.04
N GLN A 212 9.55 -13.86 -2.26
CA GLN A 212 8.37 -13.52 -3.06
C GLN A 212 7.52 -14.74 -3.44
N SER A 213 8.17 -15.86 -3.77
CA SER A 213 7.47 -17.11 -4.12
C SER A 213 6.69 -17.66 -2.92
N VAL A 214 7.31 -17.70 -1.74
CA VAL A 214 6.66 -18.14 -0.49
C VAL A 214 5.47 -17.24 -0.14
N MET A 215 5.60 -15.92 -0.32
CA MET A 215 4.49 -14.98 -0.10
C MET A 215 3.32 -15.22 -1.07
N MET A 216 3.62 -15.54 -2.33
CA MET A 216 2.61 -15.81 -3.35
C MET A 216 1.89 -17.16 -3.14
N ASP A 217 2.62 -18.17 -2.66
CA ASP A 217 2.10 -19.53 -2.45
C ASP A 217 1.35 -19.70 -1.11
N THR A 218 1.40 -18.70 -0.23
CA THR A 218 0.67 -18.73 1.05
C THR A 218 -0.83 -18.55 0.80
N SER A 219 -1.60 -19.64 0.88
CA SER A 219 -3.06 -19.61 0.72
C SER A 219 -3.72 -18.78 1.82
N THR A 220 -4.61 -17.85 1.44
CA THR A 220 -5.47 -17.13 2.38
C THR A 220 -6.75 -17.94 2.62
N ALA A 221 -6.96 -18.42 3.85
CA ALA A 221 -8.16 -19.18 4.19
C ALA A 221 -9.41 -18.30 4.15
N THR A 222 -10.53 -18.83 3.65
CA THR A 222 -11.83 -18.13 3.53
C THR A 222 -12.62 -18.07 4.84
N ALA A 223 -12.24 -18.85 5.86
CA ALA A 223 -12.87 -18.86 7.18
C ALA A 223 -11.83 -18.95 8.32
N ARG A 224 -12.22 -18.27 9.41
CA ARG A 224 -11.47 -17.75 10.55
C ARG A 224 -11.16 -18.84 11.60
N SER A 225 -9.89 -19.19 11.82
CA SER A 225 -9.48 -19.58 13.17
C SER A 225 -9.06 -18.32 13.93
N VAL A 226 -9.84 -17.98 14.96
CA VAL A 226 -9.47 -16.99 15.97
C VAL A 226 -8.99 -17.76 17.21
N ALA A 227 -7.73 -17.55 17.57
CA ALA A 227 -7.31 -17.58 18.96
C ALA A 227 -6.94 -16.14 19.32
N VAL A 228 -7.80 -15.45 20.09
CA VAL A 228 -7.53 -14.08 20.56
C VAL A 228 -6.46 -14.16 21.64
N GLY A 229 -5.20 -14.04 21.22
CA GLY A 229 -4.16 -13.41 22.04
C GLY A 229 -4.29 -11.89 21.96
N SER A 230 -3.19 -11.14 22.08
CA SER A 230 -3.12 -9.66 21.96
C SER A 230 -3.46 -9.09 20.57
N GLY A 231 -4.32 -9.75 19.79
CA GLY A 231 -4.74 -9.33 18.46
C GLY A 231 -5.93 -8.37 18.50
N GLU A 232 -5.86 -7.34 17.67
CA GLU A 232 -6.92 -6.35 17.49
C GLU A 232 -8.15 -6.97 16.80
N LEU A 233 -9.31 -6.87 17.45
CA LEU A 233 -10.59 -7.31 16.92
C LEU A 233 -11.14 -6.21 16.01
N VAL A 234 -10.77 -6.26 14.73
CA VAL A 234 -11.34 -5.38 13.70
C VAL A 234 -12.62 -6.02 13.15
N GLY A 235 -13.73 -5.30 13.25
CA GLY A 235 -15.03 -5.80 12.79
C GLY A 235 -16.13 -4.75 12.93
N GLN A 236 -17.29 -5.04 12.34
CA GLN A 236 -18.45 -4.17 12.40
C GLN A 236 -19.37 -4.56 13.56
N VAL A 237 -19.77 -3.57 14.37
CA VAL A 237 -20.83 -3.75 15.36
C VAL A 237 -22.17 -3.66 14.64
N ARG A 238 -22.89 -4.80 14.55
CA ARG A 238 -24.26 -4.86 14.04
C ARG A 238 -25.24 -4.88 15.21
N PRO A 239 -26.36 -4.13 15.17
CA PRO A 239 -27.42 -4.27 16.15
C PRO A 239 -28.01 -5.69 16.04
N THR A 240 -28.26 -6.31 17.19
CA THR A 240 -28.82 -7.66 17.30
C THR A 240 -30.19 -7.60 17.98
N TRP A 241 -30.95 -8.69 17.91
CA TRP A 241 -32.24 -8.83 18.58
C TRP A 241 -32.17 -8.87 20.11
N SER A 242 -31.00 -9.15 20.69
CA SER A 242 -30.84 -9.33 22.13
C SER A 242 -29.51 -8.77 22.63
N GLY A 243 -29.54 -8.06 23.77
CA GLY A 243 -28.36 -7.45 24.39
C GLY A 243 -28.16 -5.96 24.07
N GLY A 244 -28.98 -5.37 23.21
CA GLY A 244 -29.10 -3.90 23.06
C GLY A 244 -30.33 -3.37 23.81
N ILE A 245 -30.28 -2.11 24.24
CA ILE A 245 -31.46 -1.42 24.80
C ILE A 245 -32.13 -0.55 23.74
N ASP A 246 -33.45 -0.56 23.72
CA ASP A 246 -34.24 0.37 22.92
C ASP A 246 -34.46 1.65 23.75
N VAL A 247 -33.89 2.76 23.30
CA VAL A 247 -34.02 4.04 24.00
C VAL A 247 -35.15 4.83 23.39
N LEU A 248 -36.18 5.11 24.18
CA LEU A 248 -37.24 6.06 23.83
C LEU A 248 -36.78 7.47 24.15
N VAL A 249 -36.69 8.31 23.12
CA VAL A 249 -36.45 9.75 23.27
C VAL A 249 -37.78 10.41 23.65
N ASP A 250 -37.79 11.30 24.63
CA ASP A 250 -39.00 11.98 25.13
C ASP A 250 -40.11 11.09 25.67
N ASN A 251 -39.84 9.81 25.93
CA ASN A 251 -40.89 8.83 26.21
C ASN A 251 -41.94 8.76 25.08
N HIS A 252 -41.56 9.12 23.84
CA HIS A 252 -42.45 9.14 22.69
C HIS A 252 -42.25 7.88 21.84
N PRO A 253 -43.29 7.04 21.63
CA PRO A 253 -43.15 5.72 20.99
C PRO A 253 -42.64 5.78 19.54
N MET A 254 -42.89 6.89 18.81
CA MET A 254 -42.38 7.10 17.45
C MET A 254 -40.92 7.59 17.39
N ARG A 255 -40.29 7.94 18.53
CA ARG A 255 -38.92 8.45 18.59
C ARG A 255 -38.05 7.46 19.36
N ARG A 256 -37.85 6.28 18.76
CA ARG A 256 -37.08 5.18 19.34
C ARG A 256 -35.74 5.04 18.63
N VAL A 257 -34.65 4.94 19.39
CA VAL A 257 -33.35 4.47 18.91
C VAL A 257 -33.22 3.00 19.30
N PRO A 258 -33.42 2.05 18.36
CA PRO A 258 -33.39 0.64 18.69
C PRO A 258 -31.95 0.09 18.78
N GLY A 259 -31.74 -0.88 19.66
CA GLY A 259 -30.49 -1.68 19.69
C GLY A 259 -29.23 -0.93 20.12
N CYS A 260 -29.32 0.01 21.06
CA CYS A 260 -28.14 0.67 21.65
C CYS A 260 -27.28 -0.35 22.42
N VAL A 261 -26.07 -0.61 21.92
CA VAL A 261 -25.13 -1.60 22.47
C VAL A 261 -24.20 -0.99 23.52
N SER A 262 -23.84 0.29 23.38
CA SER A 262 -23.03 1.04 24.34
C SER A 262 -23.91 2.08 25.02
N TYR A 263 -24.15 1.89 26.32
CA TYR A 263 -24.94 2.81 27.12
C TYR A 263 -24.31 2.96 28.51
N LYS A 264 -24.48 4.15 29.10
CA LYS A 264 -24.08 4.46 30.48
C LYS A 264 -25.22 5.20 31.16
N TRP A 265 -25.65 4.70 32.32
CA TRP A 265 -26.60 5.39 33.18
C TRP A 265 -25.86 6.30 34.16
N THR A 266 -26.29 7.55 34.25
CA THR A 266 -25.85 8.50 35.26
C THR A 266 -27.04 8.89 36.12
N TYR A 267 -26.98 8.59 37.41
CA TYR A 267 -28.02 8.95 38.37
C TYR A 267 -27.72 10.35 38.92
N GLU A 268 -28.67 11.27 38.75
CA GLU A 268 -28.63 12.59 39.40
C GLU A 268 -29.69 12.63 40.50
N VAL A 269 -29.25 12.95 41.73
CA VAL A 269 -30.15 13.09 42.88
C VAL A 269 -30.36 14.58 43.13
N LYS A 270 -31.60 15.05 42.97
CA LYS A 270 -31.96 16.43 43.30
C LYS A 270 -32.16 16.54 44.82
N ILE A 271 -31.17 17.07 45.51
CA ILE A 271 -31.28 17.38 46.95
C ILE A 271 -32.09 18.66 47.08
N ARG A 272 -33.25 18.57 47.73
CA ARG A 272 -34.07 19.75 48.05
C ARG A 272 -33.58 20.31 49.38
N GLU A 273 -32.91 21.45 49.36
CA GLU A 273 -32.64 22.19 50.60
C GLU A 273 -33.96 22.72 51.16
N THR A 274 -34.33 22.22 52.34
CA THR A 274 -35.39 22.79 53.16
C THR A 274 -34.86 24.05 53.82
N LYS A 275 -35.46 25.21 53.50
CA LYS A 275 -35.31 26.45 54.25
C LYS A 275 -36.03 26.37 55.59
#